data_AF-A0A9E2XEW5-F1
#
_entry.id   AF-A0A9E2XEW5-F1
#
_cell.length_a   1.000
_cell.length_b   1.000
_cell.length_c   1.000
_cell.angle_alpha   90.00
_cell.angle_beta   90.00
_cell.angle_gamma   90.00
#
_symmetry.space_group_name_H-M   'P 1'
#
loop_
_entity.id
_entity.type
_entity.pdbx_description
1 polymer ?
#
loop_
_entity_poly.entity_id
_entity_poly.type
_entity_poly.pdbx_seq_one_letter_code
_entity_poly.pdbx_strand_id
1 'polypeptide(L)'
;VRTSIGMGGTILTAAALGFLGLGAPPPTPEWGRMIAESREFLPEAWWYATAPGIAIFVVVMGFNLLGDGLRDLLDPRIRRGAPSR
;
A
#
# COMPACT_ATOMS: atom_id res chain seq x y z
N VAL A 1 -14.53 9.07 3.55
CA VAL A 1 -13.29 9.06 4.36
C VAL A 1 -12.82 7.66 4.70
N ARG A 2 -13.69 6.70 5.06
CA ARG A 2 -13.28 5.32 5.44
C ARG A 2 -12.93 4.39 4.26
N THR A 3 -13.29 4.73 3.02
CA THR A 3 -13.17 3.81 1.88
C THR A 3 -11.75 3.75 1.27
N SER A 4 -11.02 4.88 1.15
CA SER A 4 -9.62 4.86 0.63
C SER A 4 -8.61 4.34 1.65
N ILE A 5 -8.75 4.74 2.92
CA ILE A 5 -7.84 4.36 4.02
C ILE A 5 -7.84 2.83 4.24
N GLY A 6 -8.93 2.15 3.88
CA GLY A 6 -9.06 0.69 4.05
C GLY A 6 -8.08 -0.11 3.19
N MET A 7 -7.94 0.21 1.90
CA MET A 7 -7.14 -0.62 0.98
C MET A 7 -5.64 -0.51 1.26
N GLY A 8 -5.13 0.70 1.45
CA GLY A 8 -3.71 0.90 1.83
C GLY A 8 -3.37 0.17 3.13
N GLY A 9 -4.28 0.23 4.12
CA GLY A 9 -4.13 -0.50 5.38
C GLY A 9 -4.12 -2.02 5.23
N THR A 10 -4.96 -2.58 4.35
CA THR A 10 -4.96 -4.03 4.05
C THR A 10 -3.66 -4.47 3.40
N ILE A 11 -3.13 -3.70 2.45
CA ILE A 11 -1.87 -4.04 1.76
C ILE A 11 -0.69 -3.99 2.74
N LEU A 12 -0.62 -2.95 3.56
CA LEU A 12 0.41 -2.85 4.61
C LEU A 12 0.30 -3.98 5.63
N THR A 13 -0.92 -4.34 6.04
CA THR A 13 -1.15 -5.48 6.94
C THR A 13 -0.69 -6.80 6.31
N ALA A 14 -1.02 -7.04 5.03
CA ALA A 14 -0.59 -8.24 4.33
C ALA A 14 0.95 -8.33 4.23
N ALA A 15 1.61 -7.23 3.88
CA ALA A 15 3.07 -7.17 3.85
C ALA A 15 3.69 -7.38 5.25
N ALA A 16 3.09 -6.84 6.30
CA ALA A 16 3.54 -7.06 7.68
C ALA A 16 3.38 -8.53 8.10
N LEU A 17 2.27 -9.18 7.74
CA LEU A 17 2.08 -10.62 7.97
C LEU A 17 3.11 -11.45 7.19
N GLY A 18 3.36 -11.09 5.93
CA GLY A 18 4.42 -11.67 5.11
C GLY A 18 5.81 -11.58 5.74
N PHE A 19 6.15 -10.40 6.25
CA PHE A 19 7.39 -10.16 6.98
C PHE A 19 7.51 -10.96 8.27
N LEU A 20 6.39 -11.23 8.96
CA LEU A 20 6.34 -12.12 10.12
C LEU A 20 6.37 -13.62 9.74
N GLY A 21 6.41 -13.97 8.46
CA GLY A 21 6.40 -15.35 7.97
C GLY A 21 5.01 -15.97 7.88
N LEU A 22 3.95 -15.18 8.08
CA LEU A 22 2.54 -15.61 7.96
C LEU A 22 1.96 -15.37 6.55
N GLY A 23 2.81 -14.97 5.60
CA GLY A 23 2.45 -14.76 4.20
C GLY A 23 2.51 -16.05 3.36
N ALA A 24 2.58 -15.86 2.04
CA ALA A 24 2.62 -16.97 1.10
C ALA A 24 3.93 -17.79 1.26
N PRO A 25 3.85 -19.13 1.35
CA PRO A 25 5.02 -19.97 1.56
C PRO A 25 5.93 -20.02 0.31
N PRO A 26 7.26 -20.20 0.48
CA PRO A 26 8.14 -20.41 -0.66
C PRO A 26 7.64 -21.60 -1.51
N PRO A 27 7.76 -21.57 -2.85
CA PRO A 27 8.52 -20.65 -3.69
C PRO A 27 7.75 -19.40 -4.13
N THR A 28 6.54 -19.16 -3.62
CA THR A 28 5.76 -18.01 -4.06
C THR A 28 6.44 -16.70 -3.65
N PRO A 29 6.53 -15.72 -4.58
CA PRO A 29 7.14 -14.43 -4.28
C PRO A 29 6.23 -13.64 -3.34
N GLU A 30 6.76 -13.21 -2.21
CA GLU A 30 6.03 -12.46 -1.19
C GLU A 30 6.92 -11.32 -0.66
N TRP A 31 6.48 -10.08 -0.86
CA TRP A 31 7.32 -8.89 -0.64
C TRP A 31 7.66 -8.67 0.83
N GLY A 32 6.75 -8.97 1.76
CA GLY A 32 7.02 -8.85 3.19
C GLY A 32 8.15 -9.77 3.64
N ARG A 33 8.10 -11.03 3.21
CA ARG A 33 9.08 -12.06 3.50
C ARG A 33 10.42 -11.78 2.83
N MET A 34 10.42 -11.24 1.61
CA MET A 34 11.66 -10.77 0.98
C MET A 34 12.39 -9.70 1.81
N ILE A 35 11.66 -8.79 2.46
CA ILE A 35 12.23 -7.80 3.40
C ILE A 35 12.74 -8.47 4.68
N ALA A 36 12.11 -9.56 5.14
CA ALA A 36 12.60 -10.31 6.30
C ALA A 36 13.90 -11.05 5.98
N GLU A 37 13.94 -11.73 4.83
CA GLU A 37 15.09 -12.48 4.31
C GLU A 37 16.27 -11.56 3.96
N SER A 38 16.03 -10.30 3.60
CA SER A 38 17.10 -9.35 3.25
C SER A 38 18.12 -9.10 4.35
N ARG A 39 17.78 -9.38 5.61
CA ARG A 39 18.67 -9.21 6.76
C ARG A 39 19.92 -10.07 6.67
N GLU A 40 19.84 -11.22 6.00
CA GLU A 40 20.96 -12.14 5.81
C GLU A 40 21.96 -11.63 4.76
N PHE A 41 21.52 -10.73 3.88
CA PHE A 41 22.32 -10.20 2.78
C PHE A 41 22.78 -8.76 3.01
N LEU A 42 22.46 -8.17 4.17
CA LEU A 42 22.91 -6.83 4.52
C LEU A 42 24.32 -6.88 5.12
N PRO A 43 25.22 -5.96 4.74
CA PRO A 43 24.99 -4.79 3.88
C PRO A 43 25.20 -5.00 2.37
N GLU A 44 25.69 -6.18 1.94
CA GLU A 44 26.16 -6.45 0.57
C GLU A 44 25.08 -6.29 -0.51
N ALA A 45 23.84 -6.71 -0.24
CA ALA A 45 22.71 -6.62 -1.16
C ALA A 45 21.56 -5.77 -0.56
N TRP A 46 21.84 -4.52 -0.22
CA TRP A 46 20.86 -3.56 0.32
C TRP A 46 19.58 -3.43 -0.54
N TRP A 47 19.71 -3.59 -1.87
CA TRP A 47 18.57 -3.55 -2.80
C TRP A 47 17.55 -4.66 -2.55
N TYR A 48 17.96 -5.79 -1.94
CA TYR A 48 17.07 -6.92 -1.67
C TYR A 48 15.98 -6.54 -0.65
N ALA A 49 16.26 -5.61 0.25
CA ALA A 49 15.27 -5.00 1.14
C ALA A 49 14.52 -3.85 0.46
N THR A 50 15.25 -2.99 -0.26
CA THR A 50 14.71 -1.74 -0.80
C THR A 50 13.72 -1.94 -1.94
N ALA A 51 13.98 -2.89 -2.84
CA ALA A 51 13.10 -3.16 -3.99
C ALA A 51 11.66 -3.54 -3.57
N PRO A 52 11.43 -4.55 -2.71
CA PRO A 52 10.08 -4.85 -2.23
C PRO A 52 9.49 -3.71 -1.39
N GLY A 53 10.30 -2.96 -0.62
CA GLY A 53 9.83 -1.79 0.11
C GLY A 53 9.28 -0.68 -0.79
N ILE A 54 9.97 -0.36 -1.88
CA ILE A 54 9.51 0.62 -2.87
C ILE A 54 8.25 0.12 -3.59
N ALA A 55 8.19 -1.17 -3.94
CA ALA A 55 7.00 -1.75 -4.58
C ALA A 55 5.75 -1.59 -3.70
N ILE A 56 5.83 -1.94 -2.41
CA ILE A 56 4.74 -1.73 -1.44
C ILE A 56 4.35 -0.26 -1.37
N PHE A 57 5.34 0.64 -1.27
CA PHE A 57 5.10 2.08 -1.19
C PHE A 57 4.32 2.62 -2.40
N VAL A 58 4.77 2.29 -3.62
CA VAL A 58 4.12 2.73 -4.86
C VAL A 58 2.69 2.20 -4.96
N VAL A 59 2.47 0.93 -4.62
CA VAL A 59 1.15 0.30 -4.66
C VAL A 59 0.21 0.97 -3.65
N VAL A 60 0.63 1.12 -2.39
CA VAL A 60 -0.17 1.78 -1.35
C VAL A 60 -0.49 3.21 -1.73
N MET A 61 0.50 3.95 -2.25
CA MET A 61 0.30 5.32 -2.72
C MET A 61 -0.67 5.38 -3.90
N GLY A 62 -0.53 4.49 -4.90
CA GLY A 62 -1.43 4.41 -6.04
C GLY A 62 -2.88 4.14 -5.63
N PHE A 63 -3.11 3.20 -4.71
CA PHE A 63 -4.45 2.91 -4.19
C PHE A 63 -5.02 4.05 -3.34
N ASN A 64 -4.20 4.71 -2.51
CA ASN A 64 -4.64 5.88 -1.76
C ASN A 64 -5.06 7.01 -2.70
N LEU A 65 -4.24 7.34 -3.70
CA LEU A 65 -4.54 8.39 -4.68
C LEU A 65 -5.75 8.05 -5.55
N LEU A 66 -5.88 6.79 -5.99
CA LEU A 66 -7.03 6.33 -6.77
C LEU A 66 -8.32 6.42 -5.96
N GLY A 67 -8.29 6.00 -4.69
CA GLY A 67 -9.44 6.11 -3.80
C GLY A 67 -9.87 7.55 -3.57
N ASP A 68 -8.90 8.45 -3.42
CA ASP A 68 -9.16 9.88 -3.24
C ASP A 68 -9.67 10.54 -4.52
N GLY A 69 -9.08 10.23 -5.68
CA GLY A 69 -9.57 10.70 -6.98
C GLY A 69 -10.98 10.20 -7.31
N LEU A 70 -11.26 8.92 -7.06
CA LEU A 70 -12.60 8.37 -7.22
C LEU A 70 -13.61 9.04 -6.26
N ARG A 71 -13.19 9.30 -5.02
CA ARG A 71 -14.01 10.02 -4.05
C ARG A 71 -14.34 11.43 -4.51
N ASP A 72 -13.36 12.16 -5.02
CA ASP A 72 -13.55 13.52 -5.50
C ASP A 72 -14.51 13.57 -6.71
N LEU A 73 -14.43 12.58 -7.60
CA LEU A 73 -15.37 12.44 -8.72
C LEU A 73 -16.79 12.04 -8.28
N LEU A 74 -16.92 11.28 -7.18
CA LEU A 74 -18.20 10.82 -6.64
C LEU A 74 -18.82 11.77 -5.60
N ASP A 75 -18.10 12.79 -5.11
CA ASP A 75 -18.61 13.75 -4.12
C ASP A 75 -19.46 14.86 -4.81
N PRO A 76 -20.80 14.88 -4.68
CA PRO A 76 -21.68 15.78 -5.44
C PRO A 76 -21.75 17.21 -4.86
N ARG A 77 -20.91 17.55 -3.86
CA ARG A 77 -21.08 18.75 -3.04
C ARG A 77 -20.82 20.09 -3.75
N ILE A 78 -20.39 20.10 -5.01
CA ILE A 78 -20.25 21.34 -5.81
C ILE A 78 -21.61 21.91 -6.26
N ARG A 79 -22.71 21.15 -6.17
CA ARG A 79 -24.04 21.59 -6.68
C ARG A 79 -24.94 22.39 -5.73
N ARG A 80 -24.51 22.72 -4.50
CA ARG A 80 -25.34 23.51 -3.54
C ARG A 80 -24.88 24.96 -3.31
N GLY A 81 -24.14 25.55 -4.25
CA GLY A 81 -24.00 26.99 -4.34
C GLY A 81 -25.22 27.62 -5.04
N ALA A 82 -26.40 27.59 -4.42
CA ALA A 82 -27.52 28.43 -4.86
C ALA A 82 -27.47 29.73 -4.02
N PRO A 83 -27.29 30.91 -4.63
CA PRO A 83 -27.23 32.17 -3.92
C PRO A 83 -28.63 32.54 -3.42
N SER A 84 -28.86 32.46 -2.11
CA SER A 84 -30.01 33.12 -1.48
C SER A 84 -29.64 34.59 -1.27
N ARG A 85 -30.35 35.43 -2.03
CA ARG A 85 -30.37 36.90 -1.97
C ARG A 85 -30.47 37.45 -0.55
#